data_AF-A0A8X8AND7-F1
#
_entry.id   AF-A0A8X8AND7-F1
#
_cell.length_a   1.000
_cell.length_b   1.000
_cell.length_c   1.000
_cell.angle_alpha   90.00
_cell.angle_beta   90.00
_cell.angle_gamma   90.00
#
_symmetry.space_group_name_H-M   'P 1'
#
loop_
_entity.id
_entity.type
_entity.pdbx_description
1 polymer ?
#
loop_
_entity_poly.entity_id
_entity_poly.type
_entity_poly.pdbx_seq_one_letter_code
_entity_poly.pdbx_strand_id
1 'polypeptide(L)'
;MANLPQSLSMNAPFGVPSASNPASAAVAGAPANKDRKMASAEHLVLDLSSPDLRENALLELSKKRELFQDLAPLLWNSFGTIAALLQEIVSIYPVLSPPNLSPAQSNRVCNALALLQCVASHPDTRMLFLNAHIPLYLYPFLNTTSKSRPFEYLRLTSLGVIGALVKVDDTEVISFLLSTEIIPLCLRTMEMGSELSKTVATFIVQKILLDDVGLDYICTTAERFFAVGRVLGNMVAALAEQPSSRLLKHIIRCYLRLSDNPRACDALRSCLPDMLRDATFSSCLRVSTACVIVNIPFSITLGVIWRIVIFSLSIIRPVFVFDSNNWSTAFESIDRNFTPTVCDVHGLAVELNCIHSFMEKSDNVCVRFTGKNYAAWTFQLEIFLKGKELWGHIDGSDKDLVAEGSVVAKAAWAAKDAQIMFWILSSMEPHLILSLRPYRSAKAMWDHLTQVYNQDNNARRFQLELAIANYTQGDISIQDYYSGFLALWSDYSDLVTAKVSAEGVLAVQQVHKISQRDQFLMKLRPEYEPVCASLVNRDPVPSLDACFEEHSTDVALACSIMEDPTTRRWLQQLLHNVGGNRVVPGLQAGGGFDHMLVN
;
A
#
# COMPACT_ATOMS: atom_id res chain seq x y z
N MET A 1 6.04 -7.56 -12.82
CA MET A 1 6.56 -7.21 -11.48
C MET A 1 5.35 -6.90 -10.60
N ALA A 2 4.80 -7.92 -9.95
CA ALA A 2 5.02 -8.27 -8.54
C ALA A 2 4.23 -7.35 -7.59
N ASN A 3 3.08 -7.83 -7.09
CA ASN A 3 2.51 -7.54 -5.76
C ASN A 3 1.22 -8.36 -5.53
N LEU A 4 1.32 -9.45 -4.77
CA LEU A 4 0.22 -10.08 -4.03
C LEU A 4 0.81 -10.61 -2.72
N PRO A 5 0.18 -10.37 -1.55
CA PRO A 5 0.78 -10.65 -0.26
C PRO A 5 0.57 -12.11 0.20
N GLN A 6 1.65 -12.74 0.66
CA GLN A 6 1.64 -14.00 1.42
C GLN A 6 1.48 -13.71 2.91
N SER A 7 0.50 -14.33 3.58
CA SER A 7 0.70 -14.93 4.90
C SER A 7 -0.55 -15.70 5.34
N LEU A 8 -0.35 -16.95 5.75
CA LEU A 8 -1.07 -17.67 6.81
C LEU A 8 -0.36 -19.01 6.99
N SER A 9 0.73 -19.03 7.77
CA SER A 9 1.30 -20.26 8.31
C SER A 9 1.65 -20.00 9.77
N MET A 10 0.87 -20.58 10.68
CA MET A 10 1.18 -20.68 12.10
C MET A 10 2.15 -21.84 12.35
N ASN A 11 2.93 -21.67 13.42
CA ASN A 11 3.90 -22.60 14.00
C ASN A 11 3.39 -24.03 14.21
N ALA A 12 4.35 -24.96 14.18
CA ALA A 12 4.26 -26.29 14.77
C ALA A 12 5.42 -26.51 15.77
N PRO A 13 5.29 -27.48 16.71
CA PRO A 13 5.91 -27.44 18.04
C PRO A 13 7.15 -28.34 18.23
N PHE A 14 7.79 -28.17 19.40
CA PHE A 14 8.53 -29.15 20.23
C PHE A 14 9.41 -30.23 19.56
N GLY A 15 10.71 -30.20 19.85
CA GLY A 15 11.62 -31.33 19.66
C GLY A 15 12.75 -31.32 20.69
N VAL A 16 13.07 -32.49 21.25
CA VAL A 16 14.30 -32.81 22.00
C VAL A 16 14.48 -34.36 21.98
N PRO A 17 15.69 -34.95 22.07
CA PRO A 17 16.91 -34.70 21.28
C PRO A 17 17.68 -36.00 20.89
N SER A 18 18.84 -35.82 20.21
CA SER A 18 20.14 -36.55 20.33
C SER A 18 20.71 -36.91 18.95
N ALA A 19 22.01 -36.90 18.63
CA ALA A 19 23.24 -36.27 19.13
C ALA A 19 24.36 -36.57 18.09
N SER A 20 25.42 -35.76 18.09
CA SER A 20 26.78 -35.98 17.55
C SER A 20 27.09 -35.73 16.05
N ASN A 21 28.08 -34.85 15.87
CA ASN A 21 28.82 -34.41 14.67
C ASN A 21 30.25 -35.05 14.71
N PRO A 22 31.23 -34.84 13.79
CA PRO A 22 31.40 -33.71 12.86
C PRO A 22 32.04 -33.97 11.44
N ALA A 23 31.97 -32.91 10.62
CA ALA A 23 32.95 -32.38 9.65
C ALA A 23 33.27 -33.13 8.33
N SER A 24 32.97 -32.48 7.19
CA SER A 24 33.98 -32.09 6.18
C SER A 24 33.42 -31.25 5.01
N ALA A 25 34.16 -30.17 4.74
CA ALA A 25 34.45 -29.50 3.47
C ALA A 25 33.32 -29.05 2.51
N ALA A 26 33.25 -27.74 2.35
CA ALA A 26 32.51 -26.99 1.35
C ALA A 26 32.98 -27.27 -0.09
N VAL A 27 32.04 -27.56 -0.99
CA VAL A 27 32.22 -27.44 -2.45
C VAL A 27 30.94 -26.89 -3.10
N ALA A 28 31.07 -25.71 -3.72
CA ALA A 28 30.26 -25.12 -4.78
C ALA A 28 28.76 -25.51 -4.89
N GLY A 29 27.90 -24.82 -4.15
CA GLY A 29 26.44 -24.91 -4.30
C GLY A 29 25.90 -23.89 -5.30
N ALA A 30 25.53 -24.32 -6.51
CA ALA A 30 24.66 -23.53 -7.40
C ALA A 30 23.82 -24.31 -8.43
N PRO A 31 24.17 -25.53 -8.92
CA PRO A 31 23.27 -26.30 -9.80
C PRO A 31 22.45 -27.36 -9.04
N ALA A 32 23.06 -28.09 -8.11
CA ALA A 32 22.46 -29.26 -7.45
C ALA A 32 21.18 -28.99 -6.64
N ASN A 33 20.93 -27.73 -6.25
CA ASN A 33 19.78 -27.36 -5.43
C ASN A 33 18.49 -27.15 -6.25
N LYS A 34 18.60 -26.80 -7.55
CA LYS A 34 17.44 -26.79 -8.46
C LYS A 34 17.04 -28.21 -8.82
N ASP A 35 18.01 -29.05 -9.18
CA ASP A 35 17.78 -30.44 -9.57
C ASP A 35 17.19 -31.27 -8.42
N ARG A 36 17.68 -31.10 -7.17
CA ARG A 36 17.09 -31.75 -5.99
C ARG A 36 15.66 -31.30 -5.69
N LYS A 37 15.33 -30.04 -5.93
CA LYS A 37 13.97 -29.52 -5.71
C LYS A 37 13.00 -30.02 -6.77
N MET A 38 13.44 -30.15 -8.02
CA MET A 38 12.62 -30.68 -9.11
C MET A 38 12.40 -32.19 -8.97
N ALA A 39 13.42 -32.96 -8.58
CA ALA A 39 13.27 -34.38 -8.24
C ALA A 39 12.26 -34.62 -7.09
N SER A 40 12.18 -33.69 -6.14
CA SER A 40 11.16 -33.73 -5.09
C SER A 40 9.75 -33.42 -5.62
N ALA A 41 9.60 -32.58 -6.65
CA ALA A 41 8.30 -32.29 -7.26
C ALA A 41 7.81 -33.44 -8.13
N GLU A 42 8.69 -34.03 -8.94
CA GLU A 42 8.40 -35.22 -9.75
C GLU A 42 7.93 -36.38 -8.88
N HIS A 43 8.59 -36.63 -7.75
CA HIS A 43 8.17 -37.67 -6.81
C HIS A 43 6.76 -37.39 -6.24
N LEU A 44 6.49 -36.15 -5.82
CA LEU A 44 5.17 -35.77 -5.33
C LEU A 44 4.09 -35.88 -6.43
N VAL A 45 4.43 -35.61 -7.69
CA VAL A 45 3.49 -35.79 -8.82
C VAL A 45 3.20 -37.26 -9.07
N LEU A 46 4.18 -38.15 -8.92
CA LEU A 46 3.97 -39.60 -8.97
C LEU A 46 3.03 -40.05 -7.83
N ASP A 47 3.23 -39.53 -6.62
CA ASP A 47 2.42 -39.86 -5.45
C ASP A 47 0.94 -39.49 -5.62
N LEU A 48 0.59 -38.51 -6.49
CA LEU A 48 -0.81 -38.18 -6.80
C LEU A 48 -1.58 -39.36 -7.41
N SER A 49 -0.89 -40.29 -8.07
CA SER A 49 -1.52 -41.47 -8.66
C SER A 49 -1.97 -42.48 -7.60
N SER A 50 -1.30 -42.52 -6.45
CA SER A 50 -1.60 -43.44 -5.36
C SER A 50 -2.66 -42.84 -4.42
N PRO A 51 -3.84 -43.48 -4.24
CA PRO A 51 -4.90 -42.95 -3.37
C PRO A 51 -4.45 -42.68 -1.92
N ASP A 52 -3.54 -43.51 -1.39
CA ASP A 52 -3.06 -43.41 -0.01
C ASP A 52 -2.10 -42.23 0.21
N LEU A 53 -1.34 -41.85 -0.81
CA LEU A 53 -0.35 -40.77 -0.74
C LEU A 53 -0.88 -39.44 -1.27
N ARG A 54 -1.94 -39.49 -2.08
CA ARG A 54 -2.49 -38.36 -2.83
C ARG A 54 -2.84 -37.16 -1.97
N GLU A 55 -3.43 -37.35 -0.79
CA GLU A 55 -3.84 -36.23 0.07
C GLU A 55 -2.64 -35.40 0.53
N ASN A 56 -1.56 -36.06 0.96
CA ASN A 56 -0.34 -35.39 1.37
C ASN A 56 0.36 -34.75 0.16
N ALA A 57 0.41 -35.45 -0.98
CA ALA A 57 0.98 -34.92 -2.22
C ALA A 57 0.26 -33.66 -2.70
N LEU A 58 -1.08 -33.65 -2.67
CA LEU A 58 -1.90 -32.48 -3.00
C LEU A 58 -1.55 -31.27 -2.12
N LEU A 59 -1.45 -31.49 -0.80
CA LEU A 59 -1.12 -30.43 0.16
C LEU A 59 0.27 -29.85 -0.06
N GLU A 60 1.28 -30.71 -0.27
CA GLU A 60 2.65 -30.26 -0.45
C GLU A 60 2.88 -29.59 -1.80
N LEU A 61 2.27 -30.11 -2.88
CA LEU A 61 2.34 -29.48 -4.20
C LEU A 61 1.60 -28.14 -4.21
N SER A 62 0.41 -28.03 -3.59
CA SER A 62 -0.36 -26.78 -3.57
C SER A 62 0.38 -25.65 -2.86
N LYS A 63 1.11 -25.94 -1.77
CA LYS A 63 1.97 -24.98 -1.06
C LYS A 63 3.18 -24.54 -1.89
N LYS A 64 3.78 -25.47 -2.65
CA LYS A 64 5.02 -25.24 -3.40
C LYS A 64 4.79 -24.76 -4.83
N ARG A 65 3.54 -24.58 -5.26
CA ARG A 65 3.18 -24.25 -6.65
C ARG A 65 3.83 -22.98 -7.21
N GLU A 66 4.20 -22.02 -6.37
CA GLU A 66 4.91 -20.79 -6.79
C GLU A 66 6.43 -20.99 -6.96
N LEU A 67 6.98 -22.07 -6.42
CA LEU A 67 8.43 -22.34 -6.44
C LEU A 67 8.88 -23.03 -7.74
N PHE A 68 7.95 -23.57 -8.51
CA PHE A 68 8.22 -24.39 -9.68
C PHE A 68 7.57 -23.77 -10.93
N GLN A 69 8.37 -23.14 -11.77
CA GLN A 69 7.88 -22.52 -13.02
C GLN A 69 7.26 -23.55 -13.98
N ASP A 70 7.85 -24.75 -14.05
CA ASP A 70 7.44 -25.81 -14.98
C ASP A 70 6.48 -26.85 -14.36
N LEU A 71 5.85 -26.54 -13.22
CA LEU A 71 4.94 -27.47 -12.56
C LEU A 71 3.71 -27.79 -13.41
N ALA A 72 3.18 -26.82 -14.16
CA ALA A 72 1.99 -27.03 -14.98
C ALA A 72 2.23 -28.02 -16.14
N PRO A 73 3.28 -27.87 -16.96
CA PRO A 73 3.68 -28.88 -17.93
C PRO A 73 3.96 -30.25 -17.29
N LEU A 74 4.61 -30.29 -16.12
CA LEU A 74 4.87 -31.54 -15.41
C LEU A 74 3.55 -32.25 -15.00
N LEU A 75 2.60 -31.53 -14.42
CA LEU A 75 1.29 -32.06 -14.02
C LEU A 75 0.48 -32.55 -15.23
N TRP A 76 0.56 -31.83 -16.35
CA TRP A 76 -0.20 -32.18 -17.56
C TRP A 76 0.35 -33.42 -18.26
N ASN A 77 1.67 -33.49 -18.41
CA ASN A 77 2.32 -34.56 -19.17
C ASN A 77 2.60 -35.83 -18.35
N SER A 78 2.43 -35.76 -17.03
CA SER A 78 2.55 -36.94 -16.16
C SER A 78 1.32 -37.85 -16.31
N PHE A 79 1.59 -39.14 -16.53
CA PHE A 79 0.56 -40.14 -16.77
C PHE A 79 -0.45 -40.21 -15.61
N GLY A 80 -1.74 -40.07 -15.91
CA GLY A 80 -2.82 -40.23 -14.94
C GLY A 80 -2.99 -39.06 -13.94
N THR A 81 -2.10 -38.07 -13.92
CA THR A 81 -2.14 -36.98 -12.94
C THR A 81 -3.39 -36.10 -13.07
N ILE A 82 -3.72 -35.63 -14.28
CA ILE A 82 -4.96 -34.83 -14.50
C ILE A 82 -6.22 -35.65 -14.17
N ALA A 83 -6.23 -36.95 -14.51
CA ALA A 83 -7.34 -37.84 -14.18
C ALA A 83 -7.49 -38.00 -12.65
N ALA A 84 -6.39 -38.11 -11.91
CA ALA A 84 -6.41 -38.14 -10.45
C ALA A 84 -6.97 -36.84 -9.85
N LEU A 85 -6.58 -35.67 -10.39
CA LEU A 85 -7.15 -34.37 -9.97
C LEU A 85 -8.64 -34.26 -10.26
N LEU A 86 -9.11 -34.75 -11.42
CA LEU A 86 -10.53 -34.82 -11.75
C LEU A 86 -11.29 -35.80 -10.84
N GLN A 87 -10.67 -36.91 -10.44
CA GLN A 87 -11.25 -37.84 -9.48
C GLN A 87 -11.51 -37.18 -8.13
N GLU A 88 -10.60 -36.31 -7.66
CA GLU A 88 -10.80 -35.53 -6.43
C GLU A 88 -12.01 -34.59 -6.55
N ILE A 89 -12.22 -33.96 -7.71
CA ILE A 89 -13.40 -33.12 -7.97
C ILE A 89 -14.69 -33.94 -7.93
N VAL A 90 -14.75 -35.04 -8.70
CA VAL A 90 -15.96 -35.86 -8.83
C VAL A 90 -16.34 -36.53 -7.51
N SER A 91 -15.36 -36.84 -6.66
CA SER A 91 -15.59 -37.40 -5.32
C SER A 91 -16.44 -36.50 -4.40
N ILE A 92 -16.48 -35.19 -4.69
CA ILE A 92 -17.22 -34.19 -3.91
C ILE A 92 -18.69 -34.06 -4.37
N TYR A 93 -19.02 -34.46 -5.60
CA TYR A 93 -20.38 -34.28 -6.13
C TYR A 93 -21.51 -34.84 -5.25
N PRO A 94 -21.37 -36.04 -4.64
CA PRO A 94 -22.42 -36.61 -3.79
C PRO A 94 -22.72 -35.79 -2.53
N VAL A 95 -21.79 -34.95 -2.06
CA VAL A 95 -21.95 -34.14 -0.84
C VAL A 95 -22.34 -32.68 -1.12
N LEU A 96 -22.59 -32.32 -2.39
CA LEU A 96 -23.10 -31.00 -2.77
C LEU A 96 -24.60 -30.86 -2.51
N SER A 97 -25.36 -31.94 -2.69
CA SER A 97 -26.81 -31.99 -2.50
C SER A 97 -27.24 -33.37 -1.96
N PRO A 98 -27.68 -33.48 -0.69
CA PRO A 98 -27.77 -32.42 0.32
C PRO A 98 -26.40 -31.84 0.72
N PRO A 99 -26.32 -30.59 1.20
CA PRO A 99 -25.07 -29.87 1.39
C PRO A 99 -24.29 -30.32 2.64
N ASN A 100 -23.60 -31.46 2.53
CA ASN A 100 -22.90 -32.14 3.62
C ASN A 100 -21.36 -32.08 3.49
N LEU A 101 -20.83 -31.09 2.78
CA LEU A 101 -19.38 -30.92 2.59
C LEU A 101 -18.65 -30.58 3.90
N SER A 102 -17.75 -31.46 4.34
CA SER A 102 -16.92 -31.20 5.52
C SER A 102 -15.75 -30.24 5.22
N PRO A 103 -15.19 -29.57 6.24
CA PRO A 103 -13.98 -28.75 6.09
C PRO A 103 -12.78 -29.52 5.52
N ALA A 104 -12.58 -30.78 5.94
CA ALA A 104 -11.47 -31.61 5.46
C ALA A 104 -11.62 -31.94 3.96
N GLN A 105 -12.81 -32.35 3.53
CA GLN A 105 -13.11 -32.61 2.12
C GLN A 105 -12.94 -31.35 1.26
N SER A 106 -13.44 -30.20 1.74
CA SER A 106 -13.29 -28.91 1.06
C SER A 106 -11.80 -28.52 0.91
N ASN A 107 -11.00 -28.63 1.99
CA ASN A 107 -9.57 -28.33 1.91
C ASN A 107 -8.82 -29.24 0.93
N ARG A 108 -9.13 -30.54 0.96
CA ARG A 108 -8.51 -31.53 0.07
C ARG A 108 -8.80 -31.26 -1.40
N VAL A 109 -10.07 -31.06 -1.78
CA VAL A 109 -10.41 -30.74 -3.17
C VAL A 109 -9.88 -29.37 -3.58
N CYS A 110 -9.85 -28.38 -2.69
CA CYS A 110 -9.29 -27.06 -2.99
C CYS A 110 -7.78 -27.11 -3.26
N ASN A 111 -7.04 -28.04 -2.66
CA ASN A 111 -5.64 -28.29 -3.04
C ASN A 111 -5.53 -28.81 -4.47
N ALA A 112 -6.42 -29.72 -4.90
CA ALA A 112 -6.47 -30.18 -6.30
C ALA A 112 -6.85 -29.04 -7.27
N LEU A 113 -7.85 -28.22 -6.91
CA LEU A 113 -8.24 -27.04 -7.69
C LEU A 113 -7.09 -26.02 -7.79
N ALA A 114 -6.28 -25.85 -6.74
CA ALA A 114 -5.12 -24.98 -6.74
C ALA A 114 -4.04 -25.43 -7.74
N LEU A 115 -3.90 -26.74 -7.98
CA LEU A 115 -3.01 -27.29 -9.01
C LEU A 115 -3.61 -27.14 -10.41
N LEU A 116 -4.92 -27.37 -10.58
CA LEU A 116 -5.61 -27.11 -11.84
C LEU A 116 -5.57 -25.63 -12.23
N GLN A 117 -5.59 -24.73 -11.24
CA GLN A 117 -5.36 -23.30 -11.46
C GLN A 117 -3.98 -23.01 -12.07
N CYS A 118 -2.93 -23.71 -11.62
CA CYS A 118 -1.59 -23.60 -12.21
C CYS A 118 -1.60 -24.04 -13.67
N VAL A 119 -2.21 -25.20 -13.96
CA VAL A 119 -2.36 -25.73 -15.33
C VAL A 119 -3.13 -24.76 -16.23
N ALA A 120 -4.22 -24.18 -15.73
CA ALA A 120 -5.01 -23.17 -16.45
C ALA A 120 -4.23 -21.86 -16.70
N SER A 121 -3.33 -21.48 -15.78
CA SER A 121 -2.56 -20.24 -15.89
C SER A 121 -1.38 -20.32 -16.85
N HIS A 122 -0.82 -21.51 -17.10
CA HIS A 122 0.42 -21.69 -17.85
C HIS A 122 0.16 -21.72 -19.38
N PRO A 123 0.95 -20.99 -20.19
CA PRO A 123 0.71 -20.87 -21.64
C PRO A 123 0.65 -22.21 -22.37
N ASP A 124 1.56 -23.13 -22.07
CA ASP A 124 1.66 -24.41 -22.79
C ASP A 124 0.51 -25.38 -22.51
N THR A 125 -0.16 -25.24 -21.35
CA THR A 125 -1.20 -26.17 -20.92
C THR A 125 -2.60 -25.58 -20.94
N ARG A 126 -2.74 -24.25 -21.03
CA ARG A 126 -4.04 -23.55 -20.97
C ARG A 126 -5.03 -24.03 -22.03
N MET A 127 -4.60 -24.07 -23.29
CA MET A 127 -5.48 -24.50 -24.38
C MET A 127 -5.77 -25.99 -24.33
N LEU A 128 -4.81 -26.80 -23.88
CA LEU A 128 -5.03 -28.23 -23.64
C LEU A 128 -6.07 -28.46 -22.53
N PHE A 129 -6.00 -27.67 -21.45
CA PHE A 129 -6.95 -27.67 -20.35
C PHE A 129 -8.36 -27.27 -20.79
N LEU A 130 -8.45 -26.24 -21.65
CA LEU A 130 -9.72 -25.79 -22.25
C LEU A 130 -10.31 -26.85 -23.17
N ASN A 131 -9.51 -27.39 -24.09
CA ASN A 131 -9.92 -28.41 -25.07
C ASN A 131 -10.31 -29.74 -24.39
N ALA A 132 -9.75 -30.04 -23.23
CA ALA A 132 -10.17 -31.16 -22.39
C ALA A 132 -11.49 -30.90 -21.63
N HIS A 133 -12.11 -29.73 -21.80
CA HIS A 133 -13.37 -29.34 -21.16
C HIS A 133 -13.34 -29.42 -19.62
N ILE A 134 -12.16 -29.33 -19.01
CA ILE A 134 -11.98 -29.40 -17.56
C ILE A 134 -12.79 -28.34 -16.79
N PRO A 135 -12.96 -27.09 -17.26
CA PRO A 135 -13.78 -26.09 -16.57
C PRO A 135 -15.20 -26.56 -16.25
N LEU A 136 -15.80 -27.42 -17.07
CA LEU A 136 -17.17 -27.91 -16.89
C LEU A 136 -17.33 -28.72 -15.59
N TYR A 137 -16.28 -29.41 -15.15
CA TYR A 137 -16.28 -30.15 -13.89
C TYR A 137 -16.40 -29.23 -12.66
N LEU A 138 -16.16 -27.92 -12.81
CA LEU A 138 -16.22 -26.96 -11.72
C LEU A 138 -17.60 -26.31 -11.57
N TYR A 139 -18.47 -26.42 -12.57
CA TYR A 139 -19.76 -25.75 -12.58
C TYR A 139 -20.72 -26.25 -11.49
N PRO A 140 -20.75 -27.56 -11.15
CA PRO A 140 -21.51 -28.02 -9.99
C PRO A 140 -21.11 -27.32 -8.69
N PHE A 141 -19.83 -26.98 -8.51
CA PHE A 141 -19.35 -26.25 -7.33
C PHE A 141 -19.86 -24.80 -7.32
N LEU A 142 -19.82 -24.12 -8.46
CA LEU A 142 -20.32 -22.75 -8.61
C LEU A 142 -21.85 -22.65 -8.46
N ASN A 143 -22.57 -23.74 -8.75
CA ASN A 143 -24.03 -23.79 -8.65
C ASN A 143 -24.55 -23.91 -7.19
N THR A 144 -23.66 -24.22 -6.24
CA THR A 144 -24.02 -24.40 -4.82
C THR A 144 -24.49 -23.10 -4.16
N THR A 145 -25.48 -23.20 -3.26
CA THR A 145 -26.08 -22.04 -2.57
C THR A 145 -25.80 -21.98 -1.07
N SER A 146 -25.23 -23.05 -0.49
CA SER A 146 -24.89 -23.10 0.93
C SER A 146 -23.86 -22.03 1.30
N LYS A 147 -24.13 -21.26 2.36
CA LYS A 147 -23.27 -20.18 2.87
C LYS A 147 -22.22 -20.65 3.89
N SER A 148 -22.11 -21.95 4.15
CA SER A 148 -21.12 -22.46 5.09
C SER A 148 -19.70 -22.26 4.55
N ARG A 149 -18.74 -22.09 5.47
CA ARG A 149 -17.33 -21.84 5.13
C ARG A 149 -16.73 -22.85 4.14
N PRO A 150 -16.98 -24.17 4.23
CA PRO A 150 -16.49 -25.15 3.25
C PRO A 150 -17.00 -24.90 1.82
N PHE A 151 -18.24 -24.47 1.67
CA PHE A 151 -18.84 -24.19 0.36
C PHE A 151 -18.40 -22.84 -0.22
N GLU A 152 -18.26 -21.80 0.62
CA GLU A 152 -17.69 -20.51 0.19
C GLU A 152 -16.24 -20.70 -0.31
N TYR A 153 -15.43 -21.46 0.42
CA TYR A 153 -14.05 -21.73 0.03
C TYR A 153 -13.97 -22.54 -1.28
N LEU A 154 -14.85 -23.52 -1.44
CA LEU A 154 -14.97 -24.33 -2.67
C LEU A 154 -15.32 -23.45 -3.88
N ARG A 155 -16.33 -22.58 -3.77
CA ARG A 155 -16.72 -21.64 -4.84
C ARG A 155 -15.59 -20.68 -5.18
N LEU A 156 -14.96 -20.06 -4.18
CA LEU A 156 -13.87 -19.11 -4.38
C LEU A 156 -12.69 -19.76 -5.12
N THR A 157 -12.30 -20.96 -4.72
CA THR A 157 -11.18 -21.68 -5.35
C THR A 157 -11.53 -22.10 -6.78
N SER A 158 -12.77 -22.53 -7.03
CA SER A 158 -13.28 -22.86 -8.37
C SER A 158 -13.29 -21.63 -9.30
N LEU A 159 -13.78 -20.48 -8.80
CA LEU A 159 -13.70 -19.21 -9.51
C LEU A 159 -12.24 -18.79 -9.76
N GLY A 160 -11.32 -19.12 -8.86
CA GLY A 160 -9.89 -18.88 -9.04
C GLY A 160 -9.30 -19.59 -10.27
N VAL A 161 -9.78 -20.80 -10.59
CA VAL A 161 -9.40 -21.54 -11.81
C VAL A 161 -9.94 -20.83 -13.06
N ILE A 162 -11.23 -20.48 -13.08
CA ILE A 162 -11.84 -19.75 -14.20
C ILE A 162 -11.20 -18.37 -14.39
N GLY A 163 -10.94 -17.67 -13.29
CA GLY A 163 -10.23 -16.39 -13.27
C GLY A 163 -8.81 -16.47 -13.83
N ALA A 164 -8.11 -17.60 -13.66
CA ALA A 164 -6.79 -17.81 -14.25
C ALA A 164 -6.86 -17.96 -15.78
N LEU A 165 -7.91 -18.59 -16.32
CA LEU A 165 -8.12 -18.74 -17.77
C LEU A 165 -8.34 -17.38 -18.44
N VAL A 166 -9.26 -16.57 -17.91
CA VAL A 166 -9.64 -15.27 -18.50
C VAL A 166 -8.62 -14.15 -18.25
N LYS A 167 -7.57 -14.41 -17.45
CA LYS A 167 -6.57 -13.40 -17.10
C LYS A 167 -5.72 -12.96 -18.30
N VAL A 168 -5.53 -13.85 -19.28
CA VAL A 168 -4.60 -13.70 -20.41
C VAL A 168 -5.24 -13.01 -21.62
N ASP A 169 -6.51 -12.61 -21.53
CA ASP A 169 -7.23 -11.88 -22.58
C ASP A 169 -7.26 -12.63 -23.93
N ASP A 170 -7.52 -13.93 -23.86
CA ASP A 170 -7.62 -14.82 -25.02
C ASP A 170 -9.09 -15.03 -25.44
N THR A 171 -9.45 -14.59 -26.66
CA THR A 171 -10.81 -14.65 -27.19
C THR A 171 -11.34 -16.08 -27.35
N GLU A 172 -10.48 -17.07 -27.57
CA GLU A 172 -10.91 -18.47 -27.68
C GLU A 172 -11.41 -19.00 -26.33
N VAL A 173 -10.72 -18.62 -25.24
CA VAL A 173 -11.16 -18.89 -23.86
C VAL A 173 -12.52 -18.24 -23.58
N ILE A 174 -12.69 -16.97 -23.98
CA ILE A 174 -13.97 -16.26 -23.80
C ILE A 174 -15.08 -16.97 -24.58
N SER A 175 -14.84 -17.30 -25.85
CA SER A 175 -15.81 -17.98 -26.71
C SER A 175 -16.26 -19.32 -26.13
N PHE A 176 -15.31 -20.13 -25.63
CA PHE A 176 -15.61 -21.37 -24.92
C PHE A 176 -16.52 -21.11 -23.71
N LEU A 177 -16.15 -20.18 -22.83
CA LEU A 177 -16.91 -19.91 -21.60
C LEU A 177 -18.33 -19.38 -21.86
N LEU A 178 -18.52 -18.62 -22.94
CA LEU A 178 -19.84 -18.16 -23.39
C LEU A 178 -20.70 -19.32 -23.87
N SER A 179 -20.13 -20.28 -24.61
CA SER A 179 -20.84 -21.47 -25.10
C SER A 179 -21.31 -22.41 -23.98
N THR A 180 -20.72 -22.28 -22.78
CA THR A 180 -20.97 -23.15 -21.63
C THR A 180 -21.71 -22.45 -20.48
N GLU A 181 -22.33 -21.29 -20.71
CA GLU A 181 -23.16 -20.57 -19.72
C GLU A 181 -22.42 -20.14 -18.43
N ILE A 182 -21.17 -19.66 -18.53
CA ILE A 182 -20.44 -19.15 -17.34
C ILE A 182 -21.11 -17.93 -16.68
N ILE A 183 -21.80 -17.11 -17.48
CA ILE A 183 -22.33 -15.81 -17.04
C ILE A 183 -23.39 -15.98 -15.94
N PRO A 184 -24.45 -16.80 -16.11
CA PRO A 184 -25.41 -17.08 -15.04
C PRO A 184 -24.76 -17.54 -13.72
N LEU A 185 -23.72 -18.37 -13.78
CA LEU A 185 -23.00 -18.86 -12.60
C LEU A 185 -22.24 -17.72 -11.88
N CYS A 186 -21.59 -16.85 -12.65
CA CYS A 186 -20.91 -15.67 -12.10
C CYS A 186 -21.90 -14.69 -11.50
N LEU A 187 -23.01 -14.39 -12.19
CA LEU A 187 -24.06 -13.48 -11.70
C LEU A 187 -24.67 -13.96 -10.39
N ARG A 188 -24.94 -15.26 -10.24
CA ARG A 188 -25.41 -15.84 -8.97
C ARG A 188 -24.39 -15.64 -7.84
N THR A 189 -23.11 -15.85 -8.14
CA THR A 189 -22.05 -15.67 -7.13
C THR A 189 -21.85 -14.20 -6.75
N MET A 190 -21.99 -13.30 -7.71
CA MET A 190 -21.99 -11.84 -7.51
C MET A 190 -23.12 -11.37 -6.60
N GLU A 191 -24.29 -12.01 -6.66
CA GLU A 191 -25.44 -11.69 -5.81
C GLU A 191 -25.27 -12.23 -4.38
N MET A 192 -24.90 -13.52 -4.26
CA MET A 192 -25.05 -14.27 -3.00
C MET A 192 -23.74 -14.61 -2.27
N GLY A 193 -22.58 -14.47 -2.91
CA GLY A 193 -21.28 -14.91 -2.36
C GLY A 193 -20.68 -13.96 -1.32
N SER A 194 -19.59 -14.38 -0.68
CA SER A 194 -18.73 -13.49 0.12
C SER A 194 -18.08 -12.38 -0.72
N GLU A 195 -17.60 -11.30 -0.08
CA GLU A 195 -16.95 -10.17 -0.76
C GLU A 195 -15.83 -10.62 -1.73
N LEU A 196 -15.00 -11.60 -1.31
CA LEU A 196 -13.95 -12.17 -2.15
C LEU A 196 -14.52 -12.91 -3.36
N SER A 197 -15.53 -13.76 -3.17
CA SER A 197 -16.20 -14.48 -4.26
C SER A 197 -16.87 -13.51 -5.24
N LYS A 198 -17.55 -12.47 -4.74
CA LYS A 198 -18.13 -11.39 -5.54
C LYS A 198 -17.06 -10.68 -6.37
N THR A 199 -15.91 -10.38 -5.77
CA THR A 199 -14.79 -9.73 -6.46
C THR A 199 -14.25 -10.58 -7.61
N VAL A 200 -14.00 -11.87 -7.39
CA VAL A 200 -13.47 -12.75 -8.44
C VAL A 200 -14.52 -13.00 -9.54
N ALA A 201 -15.79 -13.20 -9.19
CA ALA A 201 -16.85 -13.37 -10.17
C ALA A 201 -17.05 -12.11 -11.03
N THR A 202 -17.02 -10.92 -10.41
CA THR A 202 -17.09 -9.64 -11.13
C THR A 202 -15.88 -9.44 -12.03
N PHE A 203 -14.68 -9.84 -11.58
CA PHE A 203 -13.47 -9.82 -12.42
C PHE A 203 -13.61 -10.71 -13.66
N ILE A 204 -14.19 -11.91 -13.53
CA ILE A 204 -14.44 -12.80 -14.68
C ILE A 204 -15.42 -12.16 -15.66
N VAL A 205 -16.55 -11.63 -15.17
CA VAL A 205 -17.53 -10.92 -16.01
C VAL A 205 -16.90 -9.70 -16.67
N GLN A 206 -16.06 -8.96 -15.95
CA GLN A 206 -15.33 -7.82 -16.51
C GLN A 206 -14.40 -8.26 -17.65
N LYS A 207 -13.67 -9.37 -17.51
CA LYS A 207 -12.79 -9.89 -18.56
C LYS A 207 -13.58 -10.34 -19.79
N ILE A 208 -14.73 -10.97 -19.59
CA ILE A 208 -15.65 -11.31 -20.70
C ILE A 208 -16.14 -10.04 -21.40
N LEU A 209 -16.56 -9.01 -20.67
CA LEU A 209 -17.01 -7.74 -21.26
C LEU A 209 -15.89 -7.00 -22.01
N LEU A 210 -14.64 -7.10 -21.56
CA LEU A 210 -13.51 -6.44 -22.22
C LEU A 210 -13.21 -7.01 -23.61
N ASP A 211 -13.54 -8.27 -23.84
CA ASP A 211 -13.48 -8.91 -25.17
C ASP A 211 -14.70 -8.49 -26.02
N ASP A 212 -14.49 -8.27 -27.32
CA ASP A 212 -15.54 -7.81 -28.22
C ASP A 212 -16.65 -8.87 -28.43
N VAL A 213 -16.29 -10.16 -28.47
CA VAL A 213 -17.26 -11.26 -28.60
C VAL A 213 -18.11 -11.36 -27.33
N GLY A 214 -17.48 -11.20 -26.16
CA GLY A 214 -18.18 -11.20 -24.88
C GLY A 214 -19.10 -9.99 -24.68
N LEU A 215 -18.68 -8.79 -25.10
CA LEU A 215 -19.52 -7.60 -25.08
C LEU A 215 -20.75 -7.78 -26.00
N ASP A 216 -20.55 -8.22 -27.24
CA ASP A 216 -21.63 -8.44 -28.18
C ASP A 216 -22.61 -9.50 -27.67
N TYR A 217 -22.12 -10.61 -27.12
CA TYR A 217 -22.94 -11.67 -26.53
C TYR A 217 -23.89 -11.15 -25.44
N ILE A 218 -23.38 -10.30 -24.54
CA ILE A 218 -24.16 -9.73 -23.43
C ILE A 218 -25.16 -8.69 -23.94
N CYS A 219 -24.76 -7.88 -24.93
CA CYS A 219 -25.59 -6.80 -25.48
C CYS A 219 -26.51 -7.26 -26.64
N THR A 220 -26.45 -8.53 -27.04
CA THR A 220 -27.28 -9.08 -28.13
C THR A 220 -28.76 -8.96 -27.80
N THR A 221 -29.15 -9.42 -26.61
CA THR A 221 -30.54 -9.45 -26.13
C THR A 221 -30.72 -8.58 -24.89
N ALA A 222 -31.91 -7.97 -24.77
CA ALA A 222 -32.25 -7.15 -23.60
C ALA A 222 -32.20 -7.97 -22.30
N GLU A 223 -32.65 -9.23 -22.33
CA GLU A 223 -32.64 -10.12 -21.17
C GLU A 223 -31.23 -10.31 -20.59
N ARG A 224 -30.23 -10.57 -21.43
CA ARG A 224 -28.84 -10.75 -20.98
C ARG A 224 -28.26 -9.45 -20.42
N PHE A 225 -28.49 -8.33 -21.12
CA PHE A 225 -28.06 -7.01 -20.67
C PHE A 225 -28.66 -6.66 -19.30
N PHE A 226 -29.98 -6.78 -19.14
CA PHE A 226 -30.66 -6.44 -17.88
C PHE A 226 -30.35 -7.43 -16.76
N ALA A 227 -30.06 -8.70 -17.06
CA ALA A 227 -29.59 -9.65 -16.06
C ALA A 227 -28.24 -9.20 -15.43
N VAL A 228 -27.28 -8.78 -16.26
CA VAL A 228 -25.99 -8.23 -15.80
C VAL A 228 -26.19 -6.89 -15.10
N GLY A 229 -26.95 -5.97 -15.71
CA GLY A 229 -27.20 -4.64 -15.18
C GLY A 229 -27.89 -4.66 -13.81
N ARG A 230 -28.88 -5.53 -13.61
CA ARG A 230 -29.58 -5.68 -12.33
C ARG A 230 -28.64 -6.15 -11.22
N VAL A 231 -27.83 -7.17 -11.48
CA VAL A 231 -26.89 -7.69 -10.46
C VAL A 231 -25.83 -6.63 -10.13
N LEU A 232 -25.26 -5.95 -11.12
CA LEU A 232 -24.34 -4.84 -10.89
C LEU A 232 -25.01 -3.72 -10.08
N GLY A 233 -26.24 -3.33 -10.40
CA GLY A 233 -27.01 -2.32 -9.66
C GLY A 233 -27.25 -2.70 -8.20
N ASN A 234 -27.66 -3.95 -7.95
CA ASN A 234 -27.83 -4.47 -6.59
C ASN A 234 -26.51 -4.45 -5.80
N MET A 235 -25.38 -4.74 -6.44
CA MET A 235 -24.07 -4.66 -5.80
C MET A 235 -23.65 -3.22 -5.50
N VAL A 236 -23.95 -2.26 -6.38
CA VAL A 236 -23.73 -0.83 -6.11
C VAL A 236 -24.54 -0.41 -4.89
N ALA A 237 -25.81 -0.80 -4.79
CA ALA A 237 -26.64 -0.52 -3.62
C ALA A 237 -26.03 -1.09 -2.32
N ALA A 238 -25.58 -2.35 -2.35
CA ALA A 238 -24.93 -2.97 -1.20
C ALA A 238 -23.60 -2.29 -0.81
N LEU A 239 -22.85 -1.76 -1.79
CA LEU A 239 -21.60 -1.05 -1.55
C LEU A 239 -21.79 0.30 -0.85
N ALA A 240 -22.97 0.92 -0.96
CA ALA A 240 -23.26 2.15 -0.24
C ALA A 240 -23.33 1.91 1.29
N GLU A 241 -23.73 0.72 1.71
CA GLU A 241 -23.76 0.32 3.13
C GLU A 241 -22.41 -0.28 3.59
N GLN A 242 -21.82 -1.14 2.76
CA GLN A 242 -20.56 -1.83 3.07
C GLN A 242 -19.53 -1.56 1.97
N PRO A 243 -18.69 -0.53 2.11
CA PRO A 243 -17.81 -0.09 1.06
C PRO A 243 -16.68 -1.09 0.79
N SER A 244 -16.49 -1.45 -0.48
CA SER A 244 -15.35 -2.24 -0.96
C SER A 244 -14.78 -1.60 -2.21
N SER A 245 -13.61 -0.98 -2.07
CA SER A 245 -12.94 -0.27 -3.17
C SER A 245 -12.61 -1.22 -4.32
N ARG A 246 -12.08 -2.40 -4.03
CA ARG A 246 -11.71 -3.40 -5.04
C ARG A 246 -12.91 -3.86 -5.86
N LEU A 247 -14.04 -4.14 -5.21
CA LEU A 247 -15.26 -4.56 -5.89
C LEU A 247 -15.84 -3.43 -6.75
N LEU A 248 -15.88 -2.21 -6.21
CA LEU A 248 -16.36 -1.03 -6.91
C LEU A 248 -15.59 -0.77 -8.21
N LYS A 249 -14.26 -0.94 -8.22
CA LYS A 249 -13.42 -0.79 -9.43
C LYS A 249 -13.86 -1.73 -10.55
N HIS A 250 -14.10 -3.01 -10.23
CA HIS A 250 -14.55 -3.99 -11.21
C HIS A 250 -15.95 -3.63 -11.74
N ILE A 251 -16.87 -3.20 -10.88
CA ILE A 251 -18.22 -2.78 -11.27
C ILE A 251 -18.19 -1.57 -12.21
N ILE A 252 -17.44 -0.52 -11.86
CA ILE A 252 -17.30 0.68 -12.71
C ILE A 252 -16.73 0.30 -14.08
N ARG A 253 -15.74 -0.60 -14.11
CA ARG A 253 -15.13 -1.05 -15.36
C ARG A 253 -16.08 -1.89 -16.22
N CYS A 254 -16.97 -2.68 -15.61
CA CYS A 254 -18.06 -3.35 -16.33
C CYS A 254 -19.03 -2.34 -16.95
N TYR A 255 -19.51 -1.35 -16.18
CA TYR A 255 -20.42 -0.33 -16.72
C TYR A 255 -19.77 0.51 -17.82
N LEU A 256 -18.51 0.92 -17.64
CA LEU A 256 -17.75 1.64 -18.67
C LEU A 256 -17.72 0.83 -19.96
N ARG A 257 -17.36 -0.45 -19.89
CA ARG A 257 -17.27 -1.29 -21.08
C ARG A 257 -18.64 -1.54 -21.73
N LEU A 258 -19.71 -1.69 -20.93
CA LEU A 258 -21.07 -1.75 -21.44
C LEU A 258 -21.47 -0.47 -22.20
N SER A 259 -20.98 0.70 -21.78
CA SER A 259 -21.26 1.97 -22.45
C SER A 259 -20.61 2.12 -23.83
N ASP A 260 -19.65 1.27 -24.18
CA ASP A 260 -19.05 1.25 -25.53
C ASP A 260 -20.03 0.68 -26.57
N ASN A 261 -21.01 -0.14 -26.15
CA ASN A 261 -22.06 -0.63 -27.04
C ASN A 261 -23.20 0.40 -27.14
N PRO A 262 -23.58 0.88 -28.34
CA PRO A 262 -24.59 1.93 -28.48
C PRO A 262 -25.95 1.58 -27.86
N ARG A 263 -26.43 0.35 -28.05
CA ARG A 263 -27.74 -0.10 -27.53
C ARG A 263 -27.73 -0.15 -26.00
N ALA A 264 -26.66 -0.65 -25.42
CA ALA A 264 -26.47 -0.69 -23.97
C ALA A 264 -26.27 0.71 -23.38
N CYS A 265 -25.54 1.59 -24.07
CA CYS A 265 -25.33 2.98 -23.65
C CYS A 265 -26.66 3.73 -23.53
N ASP A 266 -27.55 3.59 -24.51
CA ASP A 266 -28.88 4.19 -24.48
C ASP A 266 -29.72 3.65 -23.31
N ALA A 267 -29.66 2.34 -23.04
CA ALA A 267 -30.34 1.76 -21.88
C ALA A 267 -29.76 2.28 -20.54
N LEU A 268 -28.43 2.39 -20.43
CA LEU A 268 -27.74 2.91 -19.25
C LEU A 268 -28.11 4.37 -18.91
N ARG A 269 -28.58 5.17 -19.89
CA ARG A 269 -29.14 6.51 -19.60
C ARG A 269 -30.32 6.43 -18.64
N SER A 270 -31.13 5.38 -18.73
CA SER A 270 -32.32 5.18 -17.89
C SER A 270 -32.07 4.32 -16.64
N CYS A 271 -31.09 3.42 -16.66
CA CYS A 271 -30.93 2.39 -15.61
C CYS A 271 -29.58 2.41 -14.88
N LEU A 272 -28.69 3.38 -15.14
CA LEU A 272 -27.46 3.52 -14.37
C LEU A 272 -27.81 3.93 -12.93
N PRO A 273 -27.29 3.23 -11.89
CA PRO A 273 -27.58 3.57 -10.49
C PRO A 273 -27.19 5.01 -10.13
N ASP A 274 -28.09 5.72 -9.45
CA ASP A 274 -27.87 7.12 -9.06
C ASP A 274 -26.66 7.31 -8.12
N MET A 275 -26.36 6.29 -7.31
CA MET A 275 -25.17 6.27 -6.44
C MET A 275 -23.84 6.35 -7.20
N LEU A 276 -23.82 6.02 -8.50
CA LEU A 276 -22.65 6.23 -9.36
C LEU A 276 -22.63 7.61 -10.03
N ARG A 277 -23.76 8.33 -10.00
CA ARG A 277 -23.92 9.68 -10.55
C ARG A 277 -23.71 10.76 -9.48
N ASP A 278 -23.99 10.43 -8.22
CA ASP A 278 -23.86 11.33 -7.09
C ASP A 278 -22.52 11.17 -6.35
N ALA A 279 -22.39 11.85 -5.20
CA ALA A 279 -21.18 11.84 -4.41
C ALA A 279 -21.02 10.61 -3.49
N THR A 280 -21.90 9.59 -3.55
CA THR A 280 -21.95 8.46 -2.60
C THR A 280 -20.61 7.76 -2.46
N PHE A 281 -19.93 7.45 -3.58
CA PHE A 281 -18.64 6.76 -3.54
C PHE A 281 -17.42 7.69 -3.52
N SER A 282 -17.61 9.00 -3.32
CA SER A 282 -16.50 9.95 -3.30
C SER A 282 -15.46 9.61 -2.23
N SER A 283 -15.88 9.09 -1.08
CA SER A 283 -14.98 8.61 -0.02
C SER A 283 -14.26 7.32 -0.38
N CYS A 284 -14.91 6.38 -1.06
CA CYS A 284 -14.33 5.10 -1.48
C CYS A 284 -13.32 5.24 -2.62
N LEU A 285 -13.55 6.23 -3.51
CA LEU A 285 -12.67 6.60 -4.62
C LEU A 285 -11.50 7.51 -4.19
N ARG A 286 -11.51 7.98 -2.94
CA ARG A 286 -10.43 8.69 -2.25
C ARG A 286 -9.50 7.76 -1.44
N VAL A 287 -9.64 6.42 -1.49
CA VAL A 287 -8.92 5.50 -0.57
C VAL A 287 -8.06 4.42 -1.28
N SER A 288 -7.74 4.58 -2.56
CA SER A 288 -6.88 3.65 -3.30
C SER A 288 -5.45 4.13 -3.66
N THR A 289 -4.89 5.18 -3.04
CA THR A 289 -3.42 5.41 -3.04
C THR A 289 -2.75 5.68 -1.66
N ALA A 290 -3.46 5.63 -0.52
CA ALA A 290 -2.87 5.69 0.84
C ALA A 290 -3.09 4.45 1.71
N CYS A 291 -3.55 3.33 1.16
CA CYS A 291 -3.54 2.05 1.89
C CYS A 291 -2.24 1.23 1.69
N VAL A 292 -1.12 1.90 1.36
CA VAL A 292 0.23 1.30 1.42
C VAL A 292 1.11 1.97 2.50
N ILE A 293 0.71 3.06 3.15
CA ILE A 293 1.52 3.64 4.24
C ILE A 293 0.76 3.92 5.56
N VAL A 294 -0.58 3.90 5.63
CA VAL A 294 -1.28 4.05 6.92
C VAL A 294 -2.37 2.99 7.12
N ASN A 295 -1.93 1.77 7.41
CA ASN A 295 -2.53 0.80 8.37
C ASN A 295 -1.86 -0.56 8.16
N ILE A 296 -0.64 -0.72 8.69
CA ILE A 296 -0.19 -2.05 9.10
C ILE A 296 -1.12 -2.45 10.25
N PRO A 297 -1.84 -3.59 10.19
CA PRO A 297 -2.58 -4.05 11.33
C PRO A 297 -1.62 -4.19 12.51
N PHE A 298 -2.04 -3.59 13.61
CA PHE A 298 -1.46 -3.61 14.96
C PHE A 298 -1.12 -5.05 15.40
N SER A 299 -0.01 -5.62 14.92
CA SER A 299 0.48 -6.94 15.36
C SER A 299 1.93 -7.28 14.97
N ILE A 300 2.60 -6.51 14.08
CA ILE A 300 3.98 -6.83 13.67
C ILE A 300 5.03 -5.90 14.32
N THR A 301 4.60 -4.84 14.99
CA THR A 301 5.51 -3.85 15.60
C THR A 301 6.14 -4.32 16.92
N LEU A 302 5.60 -5.33 17.62
CA LEU A 302 6.27 -5.89 18.80
C LEU A 302 7.42 -6.86 18.46
N GLY A 303 7.37 -7.58 17.33
CA GLY A 303 8.38 -8.57 16.98
C GLY A 303 9.68 -7.97 16.41
N VAL A 304 9.57 -6.84 15.72
CA VAL A 304 10.73 -6.15 15.13
C VAL A 304 11.42 -5.26 16.17
N ILE A 305 10.66 -4.64 17.08
CA ILE A 305 11.25 -3.92 18.23
C ILE A 305 11.95 -4.90 19.18
N TRP A 306 11.41 -6.10 19.44
CA TRP A 306 12.11 -7.13 20.25
C TRP A 306 13.41 -7.61 19.59
N ARG A 307 13.44 -7.74 18.25
CA ARG A 307 14.65 -8.13 17.50
C ARG A 307 15.66 -6.99 17.39
N ILE A 308 15.22 -5.73 17.28
CA ILE A 308 16.11 -4.56 17.27
C ILE A 308 16.67 -4.29 18.68
N VAL A 309 15.91 -4.54 19.75
CA VAL A 309 16.40 -4.44 21.13
C VAL A 309 17.45 -5.53 21.42
N ILE A 310 17.25 -6.77 20.96
CA ILE A 310 18.26 -7.84 21.08
C ILE A 310 19.50 -7.57 20.21
N PHE A 311 19.32 -7.02 19.00
CA PHE A 311 20.45 -6.67 18.12
C PHE A 311 21.23 -5.45 18.64
N SER A 312 20.55 -4.49 19.29
CA SER A 312 21.18 -3.32 19.91
C SER A 312 21.87 -3.66 21.24
N LEU A 313 21.36 -4.63 22.01
CA LEU A 313 22.04 -5.17 23.19
C LEU A 313 23.25 -6.05 22.86
N SER A 314 23.38 -6.51 21.61
CA SER A 314 24.53 -7.31 21.15
C SER A 314 25.69 -6.46 20.58
N ILE A 315 25.49 -5.14 20.41
CA ILE A 315 26.50 -4.22 19.84
C ILE A 315 27.17 -3.36 20.94
N ILE A 316 26.67 -3.38 22.18
CA ILE A 316 27.26 -2.67 23.32
C ILE A 316 27.91 -3.67 24.30
N ARG A 317 29.03 -4.27 23.89
CA ARG A 317 30.25 -4.37 24.71
C ARG A 317 31.40 -4.95 23.90
N PRO A 318 32.50 -4.18 23.79
CA PRO A 318 33.73 -4.69 24.36
C PRO A 318 34.44 -3.58 25.15
N VAL A 319 34.16 -3.47 26.45
CA VAL A 319 35.13 -2.94 27.42
C VAL A 319 34.91 -3.68 28.74
N PHE A 320 36.00 -4.24 29.24
CA PHE A 320 36.21 -5.08 30.43
C PHE A 320 36.22 -6.59 30.21
N VAL A 321 37.45 -7.05 30.03
CA VAL A 321 37.97 -8.41 30.21
C VAL A 321 37.66 -8.90 31.63
N PHE A 322 37.00 -10.05 31.78
CA PHE A 322 37.17 -10.93 32.93
C PHE A 322 36.94 -12.39 32.51
N ASP A 323 37.71 -13.26 33.16
CA ASP A 323 38.09 -14.60 32.74
C ASP A 323 36.93 -15.61 32.59
N SER A 324 37.07 -16.47 31.59
CA SER A 324 36.20 -17.60 31.31
C SER A 324 36.44 -18.71 32.33
N ASN A 325 35.43 -19.04 33.14
CA ASN A 325 35.15 -20.37 33.74
C ASN A 325 34.32 -20.22 35.03
N ASN A 326 32.99 -19.96 34.93
CA ASN A 326 32.00 -20.41 35.94
C ASN A 326 30.52 -19.98 35.71
N TRP A 327 30.07 -19.76 34.47
CA TRP A 327 28.64 -19.45 34.25
C TRP A 327 27.73 -20.67 34.10
N SER A 328 28.29 -21.88 34.01
CA SER A 328 27.52 -23.12 33.83
C SER A 328 26.95 -23.69 35.13
N THR A 329 27.44 -23.26 36.29
CA THR A 329 27.04 -23.78 37.61
C THR A 329 26.18 -22.83 38.44
N ALA A 330 26.00 -21.57 38.00
CA ALA A 330 25.22 -20.57 38.74
C ALA A 330 23.72 -20.54 38.36
N PHE A 331 23.32 -21.09 37.21
CA PHE A 331 21.92 -21.04 36.76
C PHE A 331 21.10 -22.30 37.08
N GLU A 332 21.74 -23.41 37.47
CA GLU A 332 21.04 -24.65 37.86
C GLU A 332 20.78 -24.77 39.38
N SER A 333 21.15 -23.78 40.19
CA SER A 333 20.91 -23.80 41.64
C SER A 333 19.97 -22.71 42.16
N ILE A 334 19.34 -21.93 41.28
CA ILE A 334 18.37 -20.87 41.65
C ILE A 334 16.97 -21.20 41.10
N ASP A 335 16.45 -22.39 41.43
CA ASP A 335 15.00 -22.64 41.31
C ASP A 335 14.40 -23.50 42.43
N ARG A 336 15.16 -23.82 43.49
CA ARG A 336 14.57 -24.41 44.71
C ARG A 336 15.28 -23.89 45.94
N ASN A 337 14.52 -23.18 46.75
CA ASN A 337 14.81 -22.74 48.11
C ASN A 337 15.81 -21.57 48.24
N PHE A 338 15.36 -20.35 48.02
CA PHE A 338 15.81 -19.20 48.84
C PHE A 338 14.81 -18.03 48.74
N THR A 339 14.00 -17.83 49.77
CA THR A 339 13.58 -16.47 50.14
C THR A 339 14.75 -15.81 50.88
N PRO A 340 15.26 -14.66 50.42
CA PRO A 340 15.48 -13.59 51.39
C PRO A 340 15.30 -12.16 50.83
N THR A 341 14.70 -11.34 51.70
CA THR A 341 14.95 -9.91 51.96
C THR A 341 14.64 -8.85 50.89
N VAL A 342 13.72 -7.97 51.30
CA VAL A 342 13.12 -6.78 50.66
C VAL A 342 14.11 -5.67 50.26
N CYS A 343 15.43 -5.87 50.35
CA CYS A 343 16.40 -4.80 50.14
C CYS A 343 16.93 -4.63 48.71
N ASP A 344 16.83 -5.62 47.82
CA ASP A 344 17.43 -5.51 46.47
C ASP A 344 16.43 -5.25 45.32
N VAL A 345 15.13 -5.19 45.61
CA VAL A 345 14.12 -4.83 44.59
C VAL A 345 14.08 -3.31 44.37
N HIS A 346 14.53 -2.50 45.33
CA HIS A 346 14.61 -1.05 45.18
C HIS A 346 15.76 -0.59 44.27
N GLY A 347 16.88 -1.32 44.21
CA GLY A 347 18.02 -0.96 43.35
C GLY A 347 17.72 -1.13 41.86
N LEU A 348 17.12 -2.27 41.48
CA LEU A 348 16.71 -2.55 40.10
C LEU A 348 15.49 -1.72 39.67
N ALA A 349 14.57 -1.40 40.59
CA ALA A 349 13.44 -0.51 40.29
C ALA A 349 13.88 0.96 40.09
N VAL A 350 14.96 1.42 40.73
CA VAL A 350 15.50 2.77 40.51
C VAL A 350 16.24 2.86 39.16
N GLU A 351 16.98 1.83 38.75
CA GLU A 351 17.64 1.82 37.43
C GLU A 351 16.65 1.66 36.27
N LEU A 352 15.61 0.83 36.41
CA LEU A 352 14.54 0.72 35.42
C LEU A 352 13.64 1.96 35.39
N ASN A 353 13.33 2.60 36.52
CA ASN A 353 12.61 3.88 36.52
C ASN A 353 13.47 5.03 35.99
N CYS A 354 14.81 5.01 36.15
CA CYS A 354 15.69 5.97 35.50
C CYS A 354 15.70 5.80 33.98
N ILE A 355 15.67 4.57 33.46
CA ILE A 355 15.62 4.30 32.02
C ILE A 355 14.20 4.58 31.45
N HIS A 356 13.14 4.22 32.18
CA HIS A 356 11.75 4.52 31.81
C HIS A 356 11.48 6.04 31.84
N SER A 357 11.95 6.75 32.87
CA SER A 357 11.89 8.21 32.97
C SER A 357 12.74 8.92 31.90
N PHE A 358 13.86 8.32 31.47
CA PHE A 358 14.70 8.84 30.39
C PHE A 358 14.11 8.58 28.99
N MET A 359 13.36 7.49 28.79
CA MET A 359 12.73 7.15 27.51
C MET A 359 11.27 7.66 27.38
N GLU A 360 10.56 7.98 28.47
CA GLU A 360 9.20 8.55 28.43
C GLU A 360 9.11 10.07 28.24
N LYS A 361 10.23 10.79 28.15
CA LYS A 361 10.26 12.15 27.63
C LYS A 361 11.07 12.21 26.34
N SER A 362 10.50 11.67 25.26
CA SER A 362 10.92 12.10 23.92
C SER A 362 10.44 13.52 23.68
N ASP A 363 11.13 14.50 24.27
CA ASP A 363 11.16 15.89 23.80
C ASP A 363 11.82 15.86 22.41
N ASN A 364 11.09 15.39 21.40
CA ASN A 364 11.59 15.28 20.03
C ASN A 364 11.66 16.69 19.42
N VAL A 365 12.87 17.13 19.09
CA VAL A 365 13.08 18.23 18.13
C VAL A 365 12.50 17.75 16.79
N CYS A 366 11.44 18.42 16.33
CA CYS A 366 10.56 17.94 15.26
C CYS A 366 11.23 17.91 13.86
N VAL A 367 12.36 18.60 13.67
CA VAL A 367 13.06 18.69 12.38
C VAL A 367 14.46 18.12 12.45
N ARG A 368 14.74 17.18 11.54
CA ARG A 368 16.06 16.58 11.30
C ARG A 368 16.91 17.53 10.44
N PHE A 369 18.11 17.90 10.90
CA PHE A 369 19.06 18.68 10.12
C PHE A 369 19.73 17.82 9.05
N THR A 370 19.60 18.25 7.79
CA THR A 370 20.08 17.56 6.58
C THR A 370 21.22 18.32 5.88
N GLY A 371 21.72 19.40 6.49
CA GLY A 371 22.72 20.29 5.88
C GLY A 371 22.14 21.33 4.92
N LYS A 372 20.90 21.15 4.44
CA LYS A 372 20.22 22.05 3.48
C LYS A 372 19.15 22.94 4.11
N ASN A 373 18.67 22.55 5.29
CA ASN A 373 17.55 23.16 6.00
C ASN A 373 18.01 23.92 7.27
N TYR A 374 19.19 24.55 7.21
CA TYR A 374 19.81 25.19 8.37
C TYR A 374 18.89 26.21 9.05
N ALA A 375 18.29 27.15 8.30
CA ALA A 375 17.42 28.19 8.85
C ALA A 375 16.19 27.63 9.60
N ALA A 376 15.52 26.63 9.03
CA ALA A 376 14.36 26.00 9.65
C ALA A 376 14.74 25.19 10.89
N TRP A 377 15.86 24.47 10.84
CA TRP A 377 16.39 23.72 11.97
C TRP A 377 16.83 24.65 13.12
N THR A 378 17.57 25.72 12.81
CA THR A 378 18.02 26.69 13.82
C THR A 378 16.84 27.36 14.51
N PHE A 379 15.83 27.80 13.75
CA PHE A 379 14.64 28.43 14.29
C PHE A 379 13.91 27.52 15.30
N GLN A 380 13.70 26.25 14.95
CA GLN A 380 13.01 25.31 15.84
C GLN A 380 13.83 24.94 17.07
N LEU A 381 15.14 24.71 16.90
CA LEU A 381 16.01 24.36 18.01
C LEU A 381 16.18 25.55 18.96
N GLU A 382 16.22 26.77 18.44
CA GLU A 382 16.22 28.01 19.24
C GLU A 382 14.95 28.15 20.07
N ILE A 383 13.76 27.99 19.47
CA ILE A 383 12.48 28.03 20.20
C ILE A 383 12.43 26.96 21.28
N PHE A 384 12.87 25.74 20.95
CA PHE A 384 12.91 24.63 21.89
C PHE A 384 13.80 24.93 23.10
N LEU A 385 15.02 25.43 22.86
CA LEU A 385 15.96 25.78 23.93
C LEU A 385 15.49 26.98 24.75
N LYS A 386 14.86 27.98 24.12
CA LYS A 386 14.24 29.12 24.83
C LYS A 386 13.09 28.66 25.72
N GLY A 387 12.24 27.75 25.23
CA GLY A 387 11.14 27.16 26.02
C GLY A 387 11.61 26.30 27.21
N LYS A 388 12.88 25.89 27.22
CA LYS A 388 13.52 25.16 28.33
C LYS A 388 14.44 26.05 29.19
N GLU A 389 14.51 27.36 28.91
CA GLU A 389 15.40 28.33 29.58
C GLU A 389 16.89 27.97 29.46
N LEU A 390 17.29 27.30 28.37
CA LEU A 390 18.67 26.82 28.14
C LEU A 390 19.41 27.58 27.04
N TRP A 391 18.77 28.57 26.42
CA TRP A 391 19.36 29.39 25.35
C TRP A 391 20.60 30.18 25.80
N GLY A 392 20.69 30.52 27.10
CA GLY A 392 21.84 31.20 27.72
C GLY A 392 23.19 30.49 27.51
N HIS A 393 23.16 29.16 27.33
CA HIS A 393 24.34 28.36 27.02
C HIS A 393 24.85 28.55 25.58
N ILE A 394 23.99 28.98 24.65
CA ILE A 394 24.31 29.16 23.22
C ILE A 394 24.71 30.60 22.91
N ASP A 395 23.89 31.57 23.36
CA ASP A 395 24.16 33.01 23.14
C ASP A 395 25.30 33.54 24.04
N GLY A 396 25.62 32.81 25.11
CA GLY A 396 26.71 33.12 26.04
C GLY A 396 26.28 33.96 27.24
N SER A 397 24.98 34.24 27.40
CA SER A 397 24.41 35.03 28.51
C SER A 397 24.59 34.33 29.87
N ASP A 398 24.76 33.00 29.90
CA ASP A 398 25.00 32.25 31.15
C ASP A 398 26.43 32.40 31.71
N LYS A 399 27.36 33.01 30.97
CA LYS A 399 28.74 33.19 31.42
C LYS A 399 28.86 34.11 32.64
N ASP A 400 27.87 34.98 32.86
CA ASP A 400 27.86 35.92 33.99
C ASP A 400 27.38 35.30 35.31
N LEU A 401 26.80 34.09 35.29
CA LEU A 401 26.27 33.42 36.49
C LEU A 401 27.25 32.41 37.14
N VAL A 402 28.31 32.00 36.43
CA VAL A 402 29.23 30.92 36.85
C VAL A 402 30.56 31.44 37.39
N ALA A 403 30.84 32.74 37.26
CA ALA A 403 32.10 33.35 37.65
C ALA A 403 32.42 33.24 39.16
N GLU A 404 31.42 33.00 40.03
CA GLU A 404 31.60 32.90 41.49
C GLU A 404 31.05 31.59 42.12
N GLY A 405 30.84 30.52 41.33
CA GLY A 405 30.17 29.30 41.79
C GLY A 405 31.06 28.15 42.30
N SER A 406 30.58 27.48 43.37
CA SER A 406 31.03 26.18 43.91
C SER A 406 31.20 25.09 42.83
N VAL A 407 32.05 24.07 43.10
CA VAL A 407 32.27 22.89 42.23
C VAL A 407 30.95 22.24 41.76
N VAL A 408 29.90 22.31 42.59
CA VAL A 408 28.55 21.79 42.28
C VAL A 408 27.88 22.57 41.15
N ALA A 409 28.04 23.89 41.09
CA ALA A 409 27.47 24.73 40.04
C ALA A 409 28.14 24.48 38.68
N LYS A 410 29.46 24.24 38.67
CA LYS A 410 30.20 23.86 37.46
C LYS A 410 29.77 22.51 36.91
N ALA A 411 29.52 21.53 37.79
CA ALA A 411 29.01 20.22 37.39
C ALA A 411 27.58 20.30 36.83
N ALA A 412 26.71 21.08 37.45
CA ALA A 412 25.34 21.32 36.97
C ALA A 412 25.32 22.03 35.60
N TRP A 413 26.21 23.01 35.40
CA TRP A 413 26.37 23.68 34.11
C TRP A 413 26.86 22.71 33.03
N ALA A 414 27.86 21.88 33.33
CA ALA A 414 28.38 20.89 32.40
C ALA A 414 27.34 19.82 32.02
N ALA A 415 26.45 19.45 32.95
CA ALA A 415 25.36 18.52 32.67
C ALA A 415 24.34 19.13 31.68
N LYS A 416 23.99 20.41 31.84
CA LYS A 416 23.11 21.13 30.91
C LYS A 416 23.75 21.33 29.54
N ASP A 417 25.03 21.70 29.50
CA ASP A 417 25.77 21.84 28.24
C ASP A 417 25.83 20.51 27.47
N ALA A 418 26.10 19.39 28.16
CA ALA A 418 26.07 18.05 27.56
C ALA A 418 24.67 17.64 27.05
N GLN A 419 23.61 18.06 27.75
CA GLN A 419 22.23 17.83 27.31
C GLN A 419 21.91 18.56 26.00
N ILE A 420 22.37 19.81 25.87
CA ILE A 420 22.19 20.59 24.64
C ILE A 420 23.03 20.00 23.50
N MET A 421 24.27 19.59 23.76
CA MET A 421 25.10 18.88 22.79
C MET A 421 24.39 17.60 22.29
N PHE A 422 23.77 16.84 23.20
CA PHE A 422 22.99 15.66 22.82
C PHE A 422 21.81 16.02 21.92
N TRP A 423 21.05 17.08 22.20
CA TRP A 423 19.95 17.52 21.33
C TRP A 423 20.41 18.02 19.96
N ILE A 424 21.56 18.71 19.89
CA ILE A 424 22.18 19.08 18.61
C ILE A 424 22.52 17.80 17.84
N LEU A 425 23.26 16.86 18.44
CA LEU A 425 23.70 15.63 17.76
C LEU A 425 22.51 14.71 17.37
N SER A 426 21.54 14.55 18.25
CA SER A 426 20.34 13.73 18.01
C SER A 426 19.36 14.34 17.01
N SER A 427 19.47 15.64 16.71
CA SER A 427 18.67 16.30 15.67
C SER A 427 19.35 16.34 14.29
N MET A 428 20.58 15.82 14.12
CA MET A 428 21.34 15.90 12.86
C MET A 428 21.60 14.55 12.20
N GLU A 429 21.58 14.48 10.86
CA GLU A 429 21.91 13.27 10.12
C GLU A 429 23.30 12.68 10.49
N PRO A 430 23.46 11.34 10.49
CA PRO A 430 24.67 10.68 11.01
C PRO A 430 25.97 11.14 10.35
N HIS A 431 25.91 11.49 9.07
CA HIS A 431 27.08 11.92 8.29
C HIS A 431 27.57 13.32 8.68
N LEU A 432 26.70 14.17 9.25
CA LEU A 432 27.03 15.54 9.69
C LEU A 432 27.59 15.56 11.13
N ILE A 433 27.28 14.54 11.94
CA ILE A 433 27.74 14.43 13.33
C ILE A 433 29.27 14.40 13.42
N LEU A 434 29.93 13.79 12.45
CA LEU A 434 31.38 13.63 12.45
C LEU A 434 32.13 14.98 12.40
N SER A 435 31.56 16.01 11.76
CA SER A 435 32.18 17.34 11.71
C SER A 435 32.19 18.04 13.08
N LEU A 436 31.33 17.61 14.01
CA LEU A 436 31.19 18.21 15.34
C LEU A 436 32.10 17.60 16.41
N ARG A 437 32.77 16.48 16.11
CA ARG A 437 33.65 15.76 17.04
C ARG A 437 34.72 16.61 17.75
N PRO A 438 35.34 17.63 17.11
CA PRO A 438 36.37 18.45 17.76
C PRO A 438 35.82 19.41 18.82
N TYR A 439 34.52 19.74 18.80
CA TYR A 439 33.94 20.77 19.66
C TYR A 439 33.48 20.19 21.01
N ARG A 440 33.82 20.88 22.10
CA ARG A 440 33.65 20.40 23.48
C ARG A 440 32.57 21.12 24.28
N SER A 441 31.83 22.03 23.64
CA SER A 441 30.68 22.70 24.25
C SER A 441 29.55 22.88 23.25
N ALA A 442 28.32 23.03 23.74
CA ALA A 442 27.15 23.27 22.90
C ALA A 442 27.33 24.55 22.07
N LYS A 443 27.84 25.61 22.69
CA LYS A 443 28.16 26.87 22.01
C LYS A 443 29.15 26.69 20.86
N ALA A 444 30.25 25.96 21.09
CA ALA A 444 31.26 25.77 20.05
C ALA A 444 30.72 24.95 18.86
N MET A 445 29.85 23.96 19.12
CA MET A 445 29.13 23.25 18.07
C MET A 445 28.20 24.18 17.29
N TRP A 446 27.43 25.02 17.99
CA TRP A 446 26.51 25.97 17.39
C TRP A 446 27.22 27.03 16.52
N ASP A 447 28.29 27.63 17.04
CA ASP A 447 29.06 28.68 16.35
C ASP A 447 29.69 28.10 15.06
N HIS A 448 30.20 26.86 15.09
CA HIS A 448 30.72 26.19 13.89
C HIS A 448 29.63 25.93 12.84
N LEU A 449 28.48 25.40 13.25
CA LEU A 449 27.35 25.17 12.33
C LEU A 449 26.87 26.49 11.72
N THR A 450 26.83 27.54 12.53
CA THR A 450 26.53 28.90 12.07
C THR A 450 27.53 29.33 11.02
N GLN A 451 28.83 29.22 11.27
CA GLN A 451 29.86 29.61 10.32
C GLN A 451 29.80 28.82 8.99
N VAL A 452 29.53 27.50 9.05
CA VAL A 452 29.59 26.63 7.88
C VAL A 452 28.31 26.67 7.05
N TYR A 453 27.14 26.81 7.68
CA TYR A 453 25.83 26.69 7.02
C TYR A 453 25.07 28.01 6.91
N ASN A 454 25.52 29.06 7.59
CA ASN A 454 25.07 30.44 7.36
C ASN A 454 25.98 31.12 6.31
N GLN A 455 26.13 30.50 5.13
CA GLN A 455 27.02 31.01 4.06
C GLN A 455 26.44 32.25 3.36
N ASP A 456 27.35 33.09 2.86
CA ASP A 456 27.11 34.39 2.22
C ASP A 456 25.85 34.44 1.34
N ASN A 457 25.08 35.52 1.55
CA ASN A 457 23.79 35.74 0.90
C ASN A 457 23.82 35.56 -0.62
N ASN A 458 24.95 35.78 -1.31
CA ASN A 458 25.00 35.66 -2.76
C ASN A 458 24.97 34.19 -3.25
N ALA A 459 25.67 33.27 -2.60
CA ALA A 459 25.66 31.86 -2.98
C ALA A 459 24.33 31.19 -2.61
N ARG A 460 23.78 31.51 -1.43
CA ARG A 460 22.44 31.06 -1.02
C ARG A 460 21.36 31.65 -1.92
N ARG A 461 21.49 32.93 -2.32
CA ARG A 461 20.57 33.57 -3.28
C ARG A 461 20.58 32.83 -4.61
N PHE A 462 21.75 32.55 -5.17
CA PHE A 462 21.86 31.79 -6.42
C PHE A 462 21.23 30.39 -6.32
N GLN A 463 21.46 29.68 -5.21
CA GLN A 463 20.85 28.36 -4.98
C GLN A 463 19.33 28.43 -4.88
N LEU A 464 18.79 29.44 -4.18
CA LEU A 464 17.35 29.65 -4.05
C LEU A 464 16.72 30.06 -5.38
N GLU A 465 17.38 30.93 -6.15
CA GLU A 465 16.93 31.30 -7.50
C GLU A 465 16.87 30.07 -8.42
N LEU A 466 17.90 29.22 -8.39
CA LEU A 466 17.93 27.97 -9.15
C LEU A 466 16.86 26.96 -8.66
N ALA A 467 16.67 26.84 -7.35
CA ALA A 467 15.66 25.97 -6.76
C ALA A 467 14.26 26.43 -7.15
N ILE A 468 13.95 27.72 -7.01
CA ILE A 468 12.68 28.32 -7.42
C ILE A 468 12.47 28.14 -8.92
N ALA A 469 13.49 28.36 -9.76
CA ALA A 469 13.41 28.19 -11.21
C ALA A 469 13.00 26.76 -11.61
N ASN A 470 13.57 25.76 -10.94
CA ASN A 470 13.32 24.34 -11.23
C ASN A 470 12.18 23.72 -10.43
N TYR A 471 11.57 24.44 -9.49
CA TYR A 471 10.49 23.91 -8.65
C TYR A 471 9.16 23.92 -9.42
N THR A 472 8.82 22.76 -9.99
CA THR A 472 7.56 22.52 -10.70
C THR A 472 6.66 21.58 -9.90
N GLN A 473 5.34 21.64 -10.10
CA GLN A 473 4.40 20.79 -9.36
C GLN A 473 4.68 19.29 -9.51
N GLY A 474 5.03 18.78 -10.69
CA GLY A 474 5.27 17.35 -10.90
C GLY A 474 4.10 16.47 -10.39
N ASP A 475 4.43 15.42 -9.64
CA ASP A 475 3.47 14.45 -9.09
C ASP A 475 2.98 14.78 -7.65
N ILE A 476 3.47 15.87 -7.04
CA ILE A 476 3.05 16.27 -5.68
C ILE A 476 1.70 17.01 -5.70
N SER A 477 1.02 17.02 -4.54
CA SER A 477 -0.27 17.71 -4.40
C SER A 477 -0.08 19.22 -4.56
N ILE A 478 -1.15 19.95 -4.94
CA ILE A 478 -1.06 21.41 -5.06
C ILE A 478 -0.78 22.09 -3.70
N GLN A 479 -1.19 21.45 -2.60
CA GLN A 479 -0.95 21.94 -1.24
C GLN A 479 0.50 21.75 -0.81
N ASP A 480 1.08 20.59 -1.11
CA ASP A 480 2.51 20.33 -0.87
C ASP A 480 3.38 21.20 -1.78
N TYR A 481 2.96 21.39 -3.03
CA TYR A 481 3.61 22.31 -3.96
C TYR A 481 3.51 23.76 -3.46
N TYR A 482 2.33 24.22 -3.04
CA TYR A 482 2.12 25.56 -2.51
C TYR A 482 2.98 25.83 -1.28
N SER A 483 2.96 24.92 -0.30
CA SER A 483 3.75 25.05 0.92
C SER A 483 5.26 25.01 0.66
N GLY A 484 5.73 24.10 -0.19
CA GLY A 484 7.14 24.04 -0.59
C GLY A 484 7.59 25.27 -1.38
N PHE A 485 6.74 25.77 -2.27
CA PHE A 485 7.00 26.98 -3.05
C PHE A 485 7.03 28.23 -2.15
N LEU A 486 6.08 28.37 -1.23
CA LEU A 486 6.09 29.45 -0.22
C LEU A 486 7.35 29.40 0.65
N ALA A 487 7.77 28.21 1.09
CA ALA A 487 8.97 28.07 1.89
C ALA A 487 10.23 28.57 1.15
N LEU A 488 10.40 28.17 -0.12
CA LEU A 488 11.51 28.65 -0.96
C LEU A 488 11.48 30.17 -1.18
N TRP A 489 10.29 30.73 -1.40
CA TRP A 489 10.11 32.17 -1.61
C TRP A 489 10.25 33.01 -0.35
N SER A 490 9.91 32.46 0.82
CA SER A 490 10.16 33.08 2.12
C SER A 490 11.65 33.20 2.35
N ASP A 491 12.39 32.09 2.23
CA ASP A 491 13.84 32.05 2.33
C ASP A 491 14.51 33.06 1.38
N TYR A 492 14.01 33.17 0.14
CA TYR A 492 14.53 34.12 -0.85
C TYR A 492 14.19 35.57 -0.51
N SER A 493 12.97 35.85 -0.05
CA SER A 493 12.52 37.21 0.28
C SER A 493 13.21 37.74 1.52
N ASP A 494 13.41 36.92 2.55
CA ASP A 494 14.16 37.29 3.76
C ASP A 494 15.60 37.66 3.40
N LEU A 495 16.22 36.89 2.50
CA LEU A 495 17.59 37.14 2.03
C LEU A 495 17.74 38.44 1.23
N VAL A 496 16.76 38.74 0.36
CA VAL A 496 16.77 39.94 -0.50
C VAL A 496 16.45 41.19 0.31
N THR A 497 15.48 41.11 1.23
CA THR A 497 15.04 42.24 2.06
C THR A 497 16.04 42.58 3.17
N ALA A 498 16.86 41.63 3.63
CA ALA A 498 17.89 41.84 4.65
C ALA A 498 18.92 42.95 4.33
N LYS A 499 19.06 43.33 3.05
CA LYS A 499 20.00 44.39 2.59
C LYS A 499 19.30 45.66 2.07
N VAL A 500 17.98 45.77 2.20
CA VAL A 500 17.17 46.89 1.68
C VAL A 500 16.83 47.86 2.81
N SER A 501 16.91 49.17 2.55
CA SER A 501 16.49 50.19 3.52
C SER A 501 14.98 50.12 3.80
N ALA A 502 14.54 50.50 5.00
CA ALA A 502 13.14 50.41 5.42
C ALA A 502 12.15 51.09 4.44
N GLU A 503 12.60 52.14 3.74
CA GLU A 503 11.83 52.89 2.73
C GLU A 503 11.62 52.11 1.41
N GLY A 504 12.56 51.22 1.05
CA GLY A 504 12.51 50.43 -0.18
C GLY A 504 11.89 49.04 -0.04
N VAL A 505 11.75 48.53 1.19
CA VAL A 505 11.25 47.17 1.46
C VAL A 505 9.84 46.96 0.92
N LEU A 506 8.94 47.93 1.06
CA LEU A 506 7.55 47.82 0.60
C LEU A 506 7.44 47.68 -0.92
N ALA A 507 8.24 48.44 -1.67
CA ALA A 507 8.26 48.37 -3.13
C ALA A 507 8.81 47.03 -3.63
N VAL A 508 9.87 46.52 -2.99
CA VAL A 508 10.46 45.20 -3.32
C VAL A 508 9.48 44.07 -3.01
N GLN A 509 8.81 44.12 -1.85
CA GLN A 509 7.79 43.13 -1.48
C GLN A 509 6.62 43.10 -2.46
N GLN A 510 6.19 44.25 -2.99
CA GLN A 510 5.11 44.29 -3.97
C GLN A 510 5.50 43.61 -5.29
N VAL A 511 6.71 43.87 -5.78
CA VAL A 511 7.23 43.21 -7.00
C VAL A 511 7.44 41.71 -6.78
N HIS A 512 7.95 41.31 -5.60
CA HIS A 512 8.10 39.90 -5.24
C HIS A 512 6.77 39.17 -5.19
N LYS A 513 5.72 39.76 -4.62
CA LYS A 513 4.38 39.14 -4.58
C LYS A 513 3.81 38.88 -5.97
N ILE A 514 4.02 39.81 -6.91
CA ILE A 514 3.60 39.64 -8.32
C ILE A 514 4.40 38.49 -8.95
N SER A 515 5.74 38.53 -8.85
CA SER A 515 6.58 37.47 -9.43
C SER A 515 6.32 36.11 -8.80
N GLN A 516 6.01 36.04 -7.51
CA GLN A 516 5.70 34.81 -6.79
C GLN A 516 4.41 34.20 -7.33
N ARG A 517 3.35 35.00 -7.50
CA ARG A 517 2.08 34.57 -8.12
C ARG A 517 2.30 34.04 -9.54
N ASP A 518 2.98 34.81 -10.38
CA ASP A 518 3.12 34.46 -11.79
C ASP A 518 3.96 33.19 -11.97
N GLN A 519 5.03 33.03 -11.19
CA GLN A 519 5.84 31.81 -11.21
C GLN A 519 5.10 30.60 -10.62
N PHE A 520 4.22 30.80 -9.63
CA PHE A 520 3.37 29.73 -9.12
C PHE A 520 2.47 29.19 -10.24
N LEU A 521 1.73 30.08 -10.90
CA LEU A 521 0.78 29.73 -11.98
C LEU A 521 1.48 29.10 -13.19
N MET A 522 2.63 29.63 -13.60
CA MET A 522 3.38 29.14 -14.77
C MET A 522 3.92 27.71 -14.61
N LYS A 523 4.13 27.25 -13.37
CA LYS A 523 4.81 25.99 -13.05
C LYS A 523 3.86 24.92 -12.49
N LEU A 524 2.55 25.16 -12.57
CA LEU A 524 1.50 24.16 -12.34
C LEU A 524 1.43 23.17 -13.52
N ARG A 525 0.80 22.01 -13.29
CA ARG A 525 0.56 21.03 -14.36
C ARG A 525 -0.32 21.61 -15.49
N PRO A 526 -0.19 21.10 -16.73
CA PRO A 526 -0.99 21.57 -17.88
C PRO A 526 -2.51 21.48 -17.65
N GLU A 527 -2.96 20.55 -16.79
CA GLU A 527 -4.37 20.39 -16.43
C GLU A 527 -4.99 21.64 -15.77
N TYR A 528 -4.15 22.51 -15.18
CA TYR A 528 -4.58 23.77 -14.56
C TYR A 528 -4.51 24.97 -15.51
N GLU A 529 -4.03 24.79 -16.75
CA GLU A 529 -3.88 25.87 -17.74
C GLU A 529 -5.18 26.65 -17.98
N PRO A 530 -6.37 26.02 -18.14
CA PRO A 530 -7.62 26.77 -18.34
C PRO A 530 -7.99 27.68 -17.16
N VAL A 531 -7.72 27.21 -15.93
CA VAL A 531 -7.98 27.97 -14.70
C VAL A 531 -6.96 29.10 -14.54
N CYS A 532 -5.68 28.84 -14.83
CA CYS A 532 -4.62 29.85 -14.86
C CYS A 532 -4.94 30.97 -15.87
N ALA A 533 -5.37 30.62 -17.08
CA ALA A 533 -5.74 31.59 -18.12
C ALA A 533 -6.94 32.44 -17.70
N SER A 534 -7.94 31.83 -17.02
CA SER A 534 -9.09 32.57 -16.48
C SER A 534 -8.68 33.58 -15.41
N LEU A 535 -7.82 33.16 -14.46
CA LEU A 535 -7.36 34.00 -13.35
C LEU A 535 -6.52 35.19 -13.80
N VAL A 536 -5.60 34.97 -14.74
CA VAL A 536 -4.71 36.02 -15.27
C VAL A 536 -5.49 37.09 -16.05
N ASN A 537 -6.64 36.75 -16.62
CA ASN A 537 -7.49 37.67 -17.38
C ASN A 537 -8.48 38.50 -16.50
N ARG A 538 -8.45 38.34 -15.17
CA ARG A 538 -9.30 39.12 -14.25
C ARG A 538 -8.68 40.50 -13.95
N ASP A 539 -9.52 41.50 -13.73
CA ASP A 539 -9.09 42.84 -13.31
C ASP A 539 -9.80 43.26 -11.99
N PRO A 540 -9.08 43.42 -10.86
CA PRO A 540 -7.64 43.18 -10.69
C PRO A 540 -7.30 41.68 -10.58
N VAL A 541 -6.09 41.31 -11.03
CA VAL A 541 -5.60 39.93 -10.95
C VAL A 541 -5.51 39.49 -9.48
N PRO A 542 -6.07 38.33 -9.10
CA PRO A 542 -6.12 37.87 -7.71
C PRO A 542 -4.73 37.71 -7.08
N SER A 543 -4.67 37.75 -5.75
CA SER A 543 -3.45 37.49 -4.97
C SER A 543 -3.03 36.02 -5.06
N LEU A 544 -1.79 35.70 -4.68
CA LEU A 544 -1.33 34.31 -4.63
C LEU A 544 -2.22 33.45 -3.71
N ASP A 545 -2.58 33.95 -2.53
CA ASP A 545 -3.46 33.23 -1.59
C ASP A 545 -4.86 33.03 -2.18
N ALA A 546 -5.42 34.03 -2.88
CA ALA A 546 -6.71 33.89 -3.56
C ALA A 546 -6.63 32.93 -4.75
N CYS A 547 -5.52 32.94 -5.50
CA CYS A 547 -5.26 31.95 -6.54
C CYS A 547 -5.16 30.55 -5.92
N PHE A 548 -4.41 30.40 -4.82
CA PHE A 548 -4.31 29.14 -4.10
C PHE A 548 -5.66 28.71 -3.56
N GLU A 549 -6.46 29.58 -2.94
CA GLU A 549 -7.79 29.29 -2.41
C GLU A 549 -8.77 28.90 -3.50
N GLU A 550 -8.74 29.54 -4.67
CA GLU A 550 -9.58 29.19 -5.81
C GLU A 550 -9.16 27.84 -6.40
N HIS A 551 -7.85 27.61 -6.52
CA HIS A 551 -7.34 26.28 -6.84
C HIS A 551 -7.64 25.28 -5.71
N SER A 552 -7.67 25.70 -4.43
CA SER A 552 -7.89 24.92 -3.20
C SER A 552 -9.37 24.55 -3.01
N THR A 553 -10.28 25.39 -3.51
CA THR A 553 -11.74 25.21 -3.51
C THR A 553 -12.20 24.44 -4.75
N ASP A 554 -11.59 24.67 -5.91
CA ASP A 554 -11.58 23.68 -7.00
C ASP A 554 -10.88 22.38 -6.56
N VAL A 555 -10.06 22.43 -5.51
CA VAL A 555 -9.44 21.30 -4.79
C VAL A 555 -10.26 20.81 -3.59
N ALA A 556 -11.37 21.41 -3.18
CA ALA A 556 -12.38 20.65 -2.44
C ALA A 556 -13.02 19.62 -3.39
N LEU A 557 -13.16 19.98 -4.67
CA LEU A 557 -13.57 19.10 -5.76
C LEU A 557 -12.41 18.24 -6.32
N ALA A 558 -11.16 18.74 -6.26
CA ALA A 558 -9.96 18.10 -6.79
C ALA A 558 -9.03 17.37 -5.79
N CYS A 559 -8.99 17.70 -4.50
CA CYS A 559 -8.50 16.77 -3.44
C CYS A 559 -9.52 15.66 -3.14
N SER A 560 -10.71 15.70 -3.78
CA SER A 560 -11.49 14.48 -3.97
C SER A 560 -10.89 13.49 -4.97
N ILE A 561 -9.86 13.89 -5.74
CA ILE A 561 -9.37 13.19 -6.96
C ILE A 561 -8.19 12.28 -6.68
N MET A 562 -7.45 12.49 -5.60
CA MET A 562 -6.31 11.63 -5.31
C MET A 562 -6.78 10.48 -4.45
N GLU A 563 -6.99 9.33 -5.12
CA GLU A 563 -6.67 7.97 -4.68
C GLU A 563 -7.44 6.89 -5.49
N ASP A 564 -7.37 6.98 -6.83
CA ASP A 564 -7.32 5.94 -7.88
C ASP A 564 -7.66 6.67 -9.18
N PRO A 565 -6.68 7.37 -9.79
CA PRO A 565 -6.93 8.23 -10.94
C PRO A 565 -7.56 7.44 -12.11
N THR A 566 -7.28 6.14 -12.20
CA THR A 566 -7.80 5.27 -13.27
C THR A 566 -9.29 5.03 -13.10
N THR A 567 -9.72 4.62 -11.91
CA THR A 567 -11.14 4.31 -11.65
C THR A 567 -12.00 5.56 -11.70
N ARG A 568 -11.48 6.70 -11.24
CA ARG A 568 -12.18 7.98 -11.40
C ARG A 568 -12.29 8.39 -12.86
N ARG A 569 -11.22 8.26 -13.65
CA ARG A 569 -11.28 8.51 -15.11
C ARG A 569 -12.29 7.58 -15.78
N TRP A 570 -12.36 6.31 -15.39
CA TRP A 570 -13.36 5.37 -15.91
C TRP A 570 -14.79 5.80 -15.56
N LEU A 571 -15.02 6.25 -14.33
CA LEU A 571 -16.33 6.76 -13.91
C LEU A 571 -16.70 8.04 -14.66
N GLN A 572 -15.76 8.98 -14.81
CA GLN A 572 -15.97 10.20 -15.60
C GLN A 572 -16.27 9.88 -17.07
N GLN A 573 -15.53 8.95 -17.67
CA GLN A 573 -15.77 8.50 -19.04
C GLN A 573 -17.14 7.84 -19.18
N LEU A 574 -17.53 6.99 -18.24
CA LEU A 574 -18.86 6.37 -18.21
C LEU A 574 -19.96 7.43 -18.13
N LEU A 575 -19.82 8.39 -17.22
CA LEU A 575 -20.79 9.49 -17.09
C LEU A 575 -20.81 10.39 -18.34
N HIS A 576 -19.68 10.58 -19.01
CA HIS A 576 -19.62 11.29 -20.28
C HIS A 576 -20.34 10.51 -21.40
N ASN A 577 -20.06 9.21 -21.55
CA ASN A 577 -20.69 8.35 -22.54
C ASN A 577 -22.23 8.34 -22.39
N VAL A 578 -22.69 8.23 -21.15
CA VAL A 578 -24.13 8.23 -20.82
C VAL A 578 -24.73 9.65 -20.88
N GLY A 579 -23.94 10.69 -20.57
CA GLY A 579 -24.36 12.10 -20.54
C GLY A 579 -24.35 12.81 -21.89
N GLY A 580 -23.75 12.22 -22.93
CA GLY A 580 -23.66 12.74 -24.29
C GLY A 580 -25.02 12.80 -25.01
N ASN A 581 -25.86 13.74 -24.61
CA ASN A 581 -26.73 14.61 -25.43
C ASN A 581 -27.68 15.38 -24.48
N ARG A 582 -27.22 16.49 -23.90
CA ARG A 582 -28.13 17.61 -23.61
C ARG A 582 -28.22 18.44 -24.89
N VAL A 583 -29.03 17.96 -25.85
CA VAL A 583 -29.48 18.83 -26.94
C VAL A 583 -30.40 19.87 -26.33
N VAL A 584 -30.09 21.13 -26.65
CA VAL A 584 -30.82 22.37 -26.40
C VAL A 584 -32.35 22.17 -26.49
N PRO A 585 -33.17 22.72 -25.58
CA PRO A 585 -34.62 22.62 -25.69
C PRO A 585 -35.09 23.50 -26.85
N GLY A 586 -35.49 22.88 -27.97
CA GLY A 586 -35.95 23.59 -29.16
C GLY A 586 -36.58 22.68 -30.20
N LEU A 587 -37.90 22.47 -30.04
CA LEU A 587 -38.91 22.07 -31.04
C LEU A 587 -38.87 20.68 -31.73
N GLN A 588 -39.99 19.99 -31.51
CA GLN A 588 -40.79 19.13 -32.40
C GLN A 588 -40.37 17.66 -32.68
N ALA A 589 -41.07 16.78 -31.94
CA ALA A 589 -41.97 15.72 -32.40
C ALA A 589 -41.48 14.67 -33.43
N GLY A 590 -41.52 13.40 -33.02
CA GLY A 590 -41.67 12.27 -33.94
C GLY A 590 -41.13 10.92 -33.44
N GLY A 591 -41.98 10.16 -32.73
CA GLY A 591 -42.10 8.68 -32.75
C GLY A 591 -40.88 7.76 -32.60
N GLY A 592 -40.93 6.85 -31.61
CA GLY A 592 -40.19 5.58 -31.71
C GLY A 592 -39.87 4.86 -30.39
N PHE A 593 -40.86 4.48 -29.58
CA PHE A 593 -40.65 3.56 -28.44
C PHE A 593 -41.64 2.38 -28.37
N ASP A 594 -42.36 2.08 -29.46
CA ASP A 594 -43.39 1.02 -29.45
C ASP A 594 -42.95 -0.34 -30.00
N HIS A 595 -41.69 -0.53 -30.41
CA HIS A 595 -41.31 -1.77 -31.12
C HIS A 595 -40.52 -2.81 -30.31
N MET A 596 -40.43 -2.67 -28.99
CA MET A 596 -39.65 -3.60 -28.13
C MET A 596 -40.51 -4.49 -27.22
N LEU A 597 -41.79 -4.68 -27.55
CA LEU A 597 -42.69 -5.65 -26.89
C LEU A 597 -43.20 -6.76 -27.82
N VAL A 598 -42.65 -6.91 -29.03
CA VAL A 598 -43.06 -8.00 -29.94
C VAL A 598 -41.83 -8.56 -30.67
N ASN A 599 -41.20 -9.56 -30.02
CA ASN A 599 -40.73 -10.85 -30.54
C ASN A 599 -39.55 -11.39 -29.73
#